data_AF-Q5Y157-F1
#
_entry.id   AF-Q5Y157-F1
#
_cell.length_a   1.000
_cell.length_b   1.000
_cell.length_c   1.000
_cell.angle_alpha   90.00
_cell.angle_beta   90.00
_cell.angle_gamma   90.00
#
_symmetry.space_group_name_H-M   'P 1'
#
loop_
_entity.id
_entity.type
_entity.pdbx_description
1 polymer ?
#
loop_
_entity_poly.entity_id
_entity_poly.type
_entity_poly.pdbx_seq_one_letter_code
_entity_poly.pdbx_strand_id
1 'polypeptide(L)'
;MPWKALMILLLFSSTQATIPRRWNRAPLFPAAHRPKRSLSLPLNPVLQSSLEEVELLYELLLAEIEISPDLMISIKDEELASLRKALNFHAVCNGVIPKRIPDIRRLSASLASHPGI
;
A
#
# COMPACT_ATOMS: atom_id res chain seq x y z
N MET A 1 23.73 43.64 0.67
CA MET A 1 24.31 42.27 0.70
C MET A 1 23.51 41.21 1.51
N PRO A 2 22.22 41.35 1.90
CA PRO A 2 21.50 40.24 2.55
C PRO A 2 20.63 39.39 1.60
N TRP A 3 20.20 39.94 0.46
CA TRP A 3 19.26 39.26 -0.44
C TRP A 3 19.83 38.01 -1.11
N LYS A 4 21.12 38.03 -1.50
CA LYS A 4 21.78 36.86 -2.11
C LYS A 4 21.88 35.70 -1.12
N ALA A 5 22.20 35.97 0.13
CA ALA A 5 22.23 34.97 1.20
C ALA A 5 20.82 34.43 1.49
N LEU A 6 19.80 35.30 1.45
CA LEU A 6 18.40 34.93 1.64
C LEU A 6 17.90 34.04 0.50
N MET A 7 18.29 34.32 -0.75
CA MET A 7 18.00 33.46 -1.91
C MET A 7 18.68 32.10 -1.80
N ILE A 8 19.95 32.05 -1.37
CA ILE A 8 20.67 30.78 -1.16
C ILE A 8 20.02 29.96 -0.04
N LEU A 9 19.63 30.60 1.06
CA LEU A 9 18.92 29.96 2.17
C LEU A 9 17.57 29.39 1.71
N LEU A 10 16.83 30.16 0.90
CA LEU A 10 15.52 29.75 0.39
C LEU A 10 15.65 28.57 -0.58
N LEU A 11 16.67 28.58 -1.47
CA LEU A 11 17.01 27.43 -2.32
C LEU A 11 17.44 26.19 -1.51
N PHE A 12 18.22 26.39 -0.44
CA PHE A 12 18.67 25.28 0.40
C PHE A 12 17.52 24.67 1.22
N SER A 13 16.58 25.51 1.67
CA SER A 13 15.37 25.05 2.36
C SER A 13 14.40 24.30 1.43
N SER A 14 14.26 24.74 0.18
CA SER A 14 13.39 24.09 -0.81
C SER A 14 13.99 22.78 -1.35
N THR A 15 15.32 22.68 -1.43
CA THR A 15 15.99 21.40 -1.72
C THR A 15 15.82 20.40 -0.59
N GLN A 16 15.92 20.82 0.69
CA GLN A 16 15.65 19.95 1.83
C GLN A 16 14.17 19.50 1.92
N ALA A 17 13.22 20.33 1.44
CA ALA A 17 11.81 19.96 1.34
C ALA A 17 11.48 19.02 0.16
N THR A 18 12.34 18.98 -0.86
CA THR A 18 12.19 18.13 -2.06
C THR A 18 13.09 16.91 -2.05
N ILE A 19 13.98 16.74 -1.06
CA ILE A 19 14.53 15.42 -0.74
C ILE A 19 13.33 14.59 -0.31
N PRO A 20 12.93 13.54 -1.05
CA PRO A 20 11.98 12.59 -0.52
C PRO A 20 12.60 12.11 0.77
N ARG A 21 12.03 12.49 1.93
CA ARG A 21 12.39 11.90 3.22
C ARG A 21 12.44 10.42 2.93
N ARG A 22 13.66 9.85 2.88
CA ARG A 22 13.89 8.46 2.47
C ARG A 22 12.84 7.70 3.25
N TRP A 23 11.84 7.18 2.54
CA TRP A 23 10.72 6.47 3.16
C TRP A 23 11.40 5.44 4.02
N ASN A 24 11.41 5.67 5.33
CA ASN A 24 12.19 4.85 6.23
C ASN A 24 11.54 3.49 6.03
N ARG A 25 12.28 2.53 5.44
CA ARG A 25 11.74 1.27 4.91
C ARG A 25 11.36 0.34 6.07
N ALA A 26 10.67 0.86 7.07
CA ALA A 26 9.89 0.07 8.00
C ALA A 26 8.79 -0.59 7.15
N PRO A 27 8.79 -1.92 7.03
CA PRO A 27 7.76 -2.63 6.29
C PRO A 27 6.44 -2.43 7.05
N LEU A 28 5.61 -1.50 6.57
CA LEU A 28 4.33 -1.15 7.19
C LEU A 28 3.40 -2.37 7.28
N PHE A 29 3.55 -3.30 6.33
CA PHE A 29 2.84 -4.57 6.31
C PHE A 29 3.85 -5.71 6.18
N PRO A 30 4.36 -6.25 7.30
CA PRO A 30 5.30 -7.37 7.27
C PRO A 30 4.74 -8.60 6.53
N ALA A 31 3.42 -8.76 6.54
CA ALA A 31 2.72 -9.82 5.81
C ALA A 31 2.91 -9.74 4.29
N ALA A 32 3.12 -8.55 3.72
CA ALA A 32 3.38 -8.37 2.30
C ALA A 32 4.67 -9.07 1.87
N HIS A 33 5.71 -9.04 2.70
CA HIS A 33 7.03 -9.58 2.38
C HIS A 33 7.21 -11.06 2.77
N ARG A 34 6.21 -11.68 3.39
CA ARG A 34 6.33 -13.06 3.88
C ARG A 34 6.05 -14.05 2.74
N PRO A 35 7.00 -14.92 2.36
CA PRO A 35 6.74 -15.99 1.39
C PRO A 35 5.65 -16.92 1.94
N LYS A 36 4.48 -16.92 1.32
CA LYS A 36 3.48 -17.98 1.53
C LYS A 36 3.82 -19.12 0.58
N ARG A 37 4.38 -20.20 1.13
CA ARG A 37 4.80 -21.41 0.41
C ARG A 37 3.69 -22.06 -0.45
N SER A 38 2.43 -21.70 -0.23
CA SER A 38 1.25 -22.21 -0.93
C SER A 38 0.68 -21.28 -2.00
N LEU A 39 1.23 -20.08 -2.22
CA LEU A 39 0.72 -19.13 -3.20
C LEU A 39 1.77 -18.89 -4.29
N SER A 40 1.38 -19.09 -5.55
CA SER A 40 2.18 -18.78 -6.76
C SER A 40 2.23 -17.29 -7.10
N LEU A 41 1.64 -16.44 -6.26
CA LEU A 41 1.52 -15.00 -6.46
C LEU A 41 2.81 -14.27 -6.03
N PRO A 42 3.13 -13.13 -6.67
CA PRO A 42 4.35 -12.39 -6.41
C PRO A 42 4.47 -12.01 -4.93
N LEU A 43 5.72 -12.02 -4.43
CA LEU A 43 6.09 -11.76 -3.04
C LEU A 43 5.76 -10.34 -2.54
N ASN A 44 5.21 -9.48 -3.40
CA ASN A 44 4.78 -8.12 -3.11
C ASN A 44 3.88 -7.63 -4.27
N PRO A 45 2.58 -7.94 -4.27
CA PRO A 45 1.68 -7.48 -5.31
C PRO A 45 1.54 -5.95 -5.23
N VAL A 46 1.81 -5.27 -6.35
CA VAL A 46 1.69 -3.81 -6.50
C VAL A 46 0.56 -3.52 -7.49
N LEU A 47 -0.27 -2.52 -7.19
CA LEU A 47 -1.45 -2.13 -7.97
C LEU A 47 -1.33 -0.72 -8.55
N GLN A 48 -0.13 -0.13 -8.48
CA GLN A 48 0.12 1.27 -8.77
C GLN A 48 1.44 1.45 -9.53
N SER A 49 1.82 0.48 -10.36
CA SER A 49 3.05 0.56 -11.15
C SER A 49 2.87 1.34 -12.47
N SER A 50 1.62 1.51 -12.92
CA SER A 50 1.24 2.30 -14.09
C SER A 50 -0.08 3.03 -13.87
N LEU A 51 -0.37 4.01 -14.72
CA LEU A 51 -1.67 4.71 -14.71
C LEU A 51 -2.83 3.73 -14.93
N GLU A 52 -2.69 2.82 -15.88
CA GLU A 52 -3.69 1.79 -16.20
C GLU A 52 -4.00 0.91 -14.98
N GLU A 53 -3.00 0.56 -14.16
CA GLU A 53 -3.24 -0.21 -12.93
C GLU A 53 -3.97 0.61 -11.86
N VAL A 54 -3.65 1.91 -11.75
CA VAL A 54 -4.33 2.81 -10.81
C VAL A 54 -5.79 2.99 -11.21
N GLU A 55 -6.07 3.21 -12.49
CA GLU A 55 -7.43 3.31 -13.02
C GLU A 55 -8.22 2.02 -12.77
N LEU A 56 -7.62 0.86 -13.04
CA LEU A 56 -8.24 -0.43 -12.72
C LEU A 56 -8.47 -0.58 -11.22
N LEU A 57 -7.54 -0.15 -10.36
CA LEU A 57 -7.75 -0.18 -8.90
C LEU A 57 -8.98 0.66 -8.50
N TYR A 58 -9.17 1.84 -9.10
CA TYR A 58 -10.37 2.64 -8.86
C TYR A 58 -11.62 1.89 -9.30
N GLU A 59 -11.60 1.25 -10.46
CA GLU A 59 -12.73 0.46 -10.95
C GLU A 59 -13.05 -0.71 -10.02
N LEU A 60 -12.05 -1.46 -9.55
CA LEU A 60 -12.22 -2.55 -8.59
C LEU A 60 -12.76 -2.07 -7.23
N LEU A 61 -12.40 -0.86 -6.80
CA LEU A 61 -12.90 -0.26 -5.54
C LEU A 61 -14.32 0.29 -5.67
N LEU A 62 -14.69 0.74 -6.87
CA LEU A 62 -16.04 1.19 -7.19
C LEU A 62 -16.99 0.03 -7.45
N ALA A 63 -16.46 -1.10 -7.92
CA ALA A 63 -17.20 -2.35 -8.01
C ALA A 63 -17.67 -2.76 -6.61
N GLU A 64 -18.91 -3.23 -6.49
CA GLU A 64 -19.48 -3.66 -5.22
C GLU A 64 -18.58 -4.74 -4.58
N ILE A 65 -18.02 -4.41 -3.42
CA ILE A 65 -17.12 -5.31 -2.66
C ILE A 65 -17.95 -6.09 -1.66
N GLU A 66 -17.79 -7.42 -1.68
CA GLU A 66 -18.39 -8.31 -0.71
C GLU A 66 -17.36 -8.75 0.34
N ILE A 67 -17.77 -8.76 1.61
CA ILE A 67 -16.99 -9.28 2.71
C ILE A 67 -17.73 -10.48 3.28
N SER A 68 -17.19 -11.67 3.02
CA SER A 68 -17.74 -12.93 3.53
C SER A 68 -17.65 -13.03 5.06
N PRO A 69 -18.39 -13.96 5.70
CA PRO A 69 -18.28 -14.23 7.14
C PRO A 69 -16.86 -14.61 7.60
N ASP A 70 -16.07 -15.23 6.71
CA ASP A 70 -14.66 -15.57 6.94
C ASP A 70 -13.70 -14.39 6.76
N LEU A 71 -14.25 -13.19 6.54
CA LEU A 71 -13.52 -11.95 6.26
C LEU A 71 -12.73 -12.01 4.95
N MET A 72 -13.11 -12.85 4.00
CA MET A 72 -12.56 -12.80 2.65
C MET A 72 -13.26 -11.71 1.85
N ILE A 73 -12.46 -10.86 1.22
CA ILE A 73 -12.89 -9.75 0.36
C ILE A 73 -12.94 -10.26 -1.08
N SER A 74 -14.07 -10.11 -1.73
CA SER A 74 -14.29 -10.45 -3.14
C SER A 74 -15.01 -9.31 -3.86
N ILE A 75 -14.88 -9.30 -5.18
CA ILE A 75 -15.59 -8.37 -6.06
C ILE A 75 -16.80 -9.10 -6.60
N LYS A 76 -17.98 -8.48 -6.52
CA LYS A 76 -19.23 -9.08 -6.96
C LYS A 76 -19.38 -9.11 -8.49
N ASP A 77 -18.81 -8.12 -9.16
CA ASP A 77 -18.74 -8.06 -10.61
C ASP A 77 -17.86 -9.22 -11.15
N GLU A 78 -18.49 -10.17 -11.84
CA GLU A 78 -17.83 -11.37 -12.36
C GLU A 78 -16.83 -11.05 -13.48
N GLU A 79 -17.10 -10.03 -14.29
CA GLU A 79 -16.20 -9.63 -15.37
C GLU A 79 -14.91 -9.07 -14.77
N LEU A 80 -15.03 -8.14 -13.83
CA LEU A 80 -13.88 -7.57 -13.11
C LEU A 80 -13.14 -8.62 -12.27
N ALA A 81 -13.87 -9.51 -11.59
CA ALA A 81 -13.27 -10.57 -10.77
C ALA A 81 -12.47 -11.57 -11.62
N SER A 82 -12.86 -11.80 -12.88
CA SER A 82 -12.16 -12.72 -13.78
C SER A 82 -10.82 -12.19 -14.30
N LEU A 83 -10.57 -10.88 -14.18
CA LEU A 83 -9.35 -10.27 -14.68
C LEU A 83 -8.12 -10.81 -13.95
N ARG A 84 -7.12 -11.23 -14.71
CA ARG A 84 -5.82 -11.67 -14.14
C ARG A 84 -5.18 -10.59 -13.26
N LYS A 85 -5.38 -9.31 -13.60
CA LYS A 85 -4.91 -8.16 -12.81
C LYS A 85 -5.64 -8.04 -11.46
N ALA A 86 -6.91 -8.46 -11.36
CA ALA A 86 -7.67 -8.46 -10.10
C ALA A 86 -7.13 -9.48 -9.08
N LEU A 87 -6.35 -10.48 -9.51
CA LEU A 87 -5.69 -11.41 -8.58
C LEU A 87 -4.71 -10.70 -7.63
N ASN A 88 -4.05 -9.63 -8.09
CA ASN A 88 -3.18 -8.83 -7.23
C ASN A 88 -3.99 -8.10 -6.16
N PHE A 89 -5.17 -7.56 -6.51
CA PHE A 89 -6.08 -6.92 -5.58
C PHE A 89 -6.56 -7.92 -4.52
N HIS A 90 -7.03 -9.09 -4.96
CA HIS A 90 -7.43 -10.17 -4.07
C HIS A 90 -6.27 -10.61 -3.15
N ALA A 91 -5.05 -10.72 -3.67
CA ALA A 91 -3.86 -11.07 -2.89
C ALA A 91 -3.51 -10.00 -1.83
N VAL A 92 -3.64 -8.72 -2.14
CA VAL A 92 -3.43 -7.63 -1.18
C VAL A 92 -4.51 -7.65 -0.10
N CYS A 93 -5.79 -7.63 -0.48
CA CYS A 93 -6.92 -7.59 0.43
C CYS A 93 -7.01 -8.82 1.35
N ASN A 94 -6.62 -10.00 0.86
CA ASN A 94 -6.75 -11.25 1.60
C ASN A 94 -5.44 -11.79 2.19
N GLY A 95 -4.30 -11.41 1.61
CA GLY A 95 -2.99 -11.85 2.05
C GLY A 95 -2.24 -10.86 2.93
N VAL A 96 -2.49 -9.56 2.76
CA VAL A 96 -1.68 -8.48 3.35
C VAL A 96 -2.46 -7.65 4.37
N ILE A 97 -3.66 -7.19 4.01
CA ILE A 97 -4.46 -6.31 4.87
C ILE A 97 -5.07 -7.13 6.02
N PRO A 98 -4.77 -6.80 7.29
CA PRO A 98 -5.38 -7.48 8.43
C PRO A 98 -6.84 -7.08 8.57
N LYS A 99 -7.70 -8.08 8.82
CA LYS A 99 -9.16 -7.87 8.93
C LYS A 99 -9.73 -8.23 10.29
N ARG A 100 -9.01 -9.03 11.06
CA ARG A 100 -9.38 -9.35 12.45
C ARG A 100 -8.88 -8.26 13.38
N ILE A 101 -9.73 -7.83 14.31
CA ILE A 101 -9.40 -6.86 15.36
C ILE A 101 -8.06 -7.16 16.08
N PRO A 102 -7.77 -8.40 16.54
CA PRO A 102 -6.50 -8.68 17.19
C PRO A 102 -5.29 -8.45 16.28
N ASP A 103 -5.40 -8.80 15.00
CA ASP A 103 -4.30 -8.63 14.02
C ASP A 103 -4.09 -7.15 13.71
N ILE A 104 -5.17 -6.37 13.59
CA ILE A 104 -5.11 -4.90 13.43
C ILE A 104 -4.42 -4.27 14.64
N ARG A 105 -4.83 -4.61 15.87
CA ARG A 105 -4.21 -4.07 17.10
C ARG A 105 -2.73 -4.43 17.21
N ARG A 106 -2.35 -5.67 16.87
CA ARG A 106 -0.95 -6.10 16.82
C ARG A 106 -0.15 -5.29 15.80
N LEU A 107 -0.71 -5.08 14.61
CA LEU A 107 -0.07 -4.26 13.59
C LEU A 107 0.11 -2.81 14.09
N SER A 108 -0.95 -2.18 14.61
CA SER A 108 -0.89 -0.82 15.14
C SER A 108 0.16 -0.65 16.23
N ALA A 109 0.23 -1.59 17.19
CA ALA A 109 1.26 -1.56 18.24
C ALA A 109 2.67 -1.73 17.67
N SER A 110 2.85 -2.63 16.69
CA SER A 110 4.12 -2.81 15.99
C SER A 110 4.53 -1.58 15.19
N LEU A 111 3.58 -0.83 14.60
CA LEU A 111 3.87 0.39 13.86
C LEU A 111 4.19 1.56 14.79
N ALA A 112 3.50 1.66 15.94
CA ALA A 112 3.76 2.68 16.94
C ALA A 112 5.17 2.58 17.56
N SER A 113 5.77 1.38 17.57
CA SER A 113 7.13 1.17 18.07
C SER A 113 8.23 1.48 17.03
N HIS A 114 7.89 1.82 15.79
CA HIS A 114 8.87 2.20 14.77
C HIS A 114 9.16 3.71 14.83
N PRO A 115 10.37 4.14 15.21
CA PRO A 115 10.73 5.55 15.21
C PRO A 115 10.86 6.06 13.77
N GLY A 116 9.95 6.95 13.37
CA GLY A 116 10.04 7.66 12.08
C GLY A 116 8.82 7.57 11.16
N ILE A 117 7.61 7.61 11.71
CA ILE A 117 6.48 8.29 11.05
C ILE A 117 6.46 9.72 11.60
#